data_AF-D0L7P1-F1
#
_entry.id   AF-D0L7P1-F1
#
_cell.length_a   1.000
_cell.length_b   1.000
_cell.length_c   1.000
_cell.angle_alpha   90.00
_cell.angle_beta   90.00
_cell.angle_gamma   90.00
#
_symmetry.space_group_name_H-M   'P 1'
#
loop_
_entity.id
_entity.type
_entity.pdbx_description
1 polymer ?
#
loop_
_entity_poly.entity_id
_entity_poly.type
_entity_poly.pdbx_seq_one_letter_code
_entity_poly.pdbx_strand_id
1 'polypeptide(L)' 'MTDQLCVTVADYPQLRLLAWHLGDDSVLTELDALHLYERNWRFVGDLERREAEFVQYLADTYSSGRLLV' A
#
# COMPACT_ATOMS: atom_id res chain seq x y z
N MET A 1 16.19 10.09 -10.48
CA MET A 1 15.75 8.74 -10.86
C MET A 1 15.27 8.09 -9.59
N THR A 2 14.01 8.32 -9.21
CA THR A 2 13.42 7.67 -8.03
C THR A 2 13.29 6.19 -8.36
N ASP A 3 14.01 5.35 -7.62
CA ASP A 3 13.88 3.91 -7.66
C ASP A 3 12.48 3.58 -7.12
N GLN A 4 11.51 3.39 -8.02
CA GLN A 4 10.18 2.92 -7.64
C GLN A 4 10.28 1.42 -7.46
N LEU A 5 10.39 0.98 -6.21
CA LEU A 5 10.32 -0.42 -5.86
C LEU A 5 8.91 -0.93 -6.20
N CYS A 6 8.86 -2.14 -6.74
CA CYS A 6 7.63 -2.81 -7.13
C CYS A 6 7.23 -3.84 -6.07
N VAL A 7 5.94 -3.87 -5.74
CA VAL A 7 5.33 -4.72 -4.73
C VAL A 7 4.18 -5.50 -5.36
N THR A 8 4.10 -6.80 -5.06
CA THR A 8 2.99 -7.65 -5.51
C THR A 8 1.82 -7.51 -4.55
N VAL A 9 0.62 -7.28 -5.08
CA VAL A 9 -0.58 -7.11 -4.24
C VAL A 9 -0.93 -8.37 -3.44
N ALA A 10 -0.58 -9.56 -3.94
CA ALA A 10 -0.77 -10.82 -3.22
C ALA A 10 0.01 -10.95 -1.89
N ASP A 11 1.11 -10.21 -1.68
CA ASP A 11 1.89 -10.30 -0.42
C ASP A 11 1.17 -9.66 0.77
N TYR A 12 0.18 -8.81 0.48
CA TYR A 12 -0.49 -7.94 1.44
C TYR A 12 -2.01 -8.15 1.36
N PRO A 13 -2.63 -8.84 2.33
CA PRO A 13 -4.05 -9.15 2.28
C PRO A 13 -4.93 -7.90 2.21
N GLN A 14 -4.59 -6.81 2.90
CA GLN A 14 -5.36 -5.56 2.80
C GLN A 14 -5.13 -4.93 1.43
N LEU A 15 -3.89 -4.84 0.95
CA LEU A 15 -3.60 -4.29 -0.38
C LEU A 15 -4.37 -5.05 -1.47
N ARG A 16 -4.44 -6.38 -1.36
CA ARG A 16 -5.21 -7.27 -2.25
C ARG A 16 -6.70 -6.97 -2.23
N LEU A 17 -7.27 -6.73 -1.04
CA LEU A 17 -8.67 -6.30 -0.88
C LEU A 17 -8.91 -4.92 -1.50
N LEU A 18 -7.96 -4.00 -1.41
CA LEU A 18 -8.05 -2.67 -2.01
C LEU A 18 -7.87 -2.70 -3.53
N ALA A 19 -6.94 -3.53 -4.00
CA ALA A 19 -6.58 -3.77 -5.39
C ALA A 19 -7.44 -4.85 -6.05
N TRP A 20 -8.61 -5.17 -5.50
CA TRP A 20 -9.46 -6.26 -5.99
C TRP A 20 -9.80 -6.17 -7.49
N HIS A 21 -9.79 -4.96 -8.06
CA HIS A 21 -9.99 -4.72 -9.50
C HIS A 21 -8.79 -5.10 -10.39
N LEU A 22 -7.58 -5.14 -9.82
CA LEU A 22 -6.32 -5.37 -10.53
C LEU A 22 -5.94 -6.86 -10.59
N GLY A 23 -6.53 -7.70 -9.72
CA GLY A 23 -6.24 -9.13 -9.62
C GLY A 23 -5.01 -9.42 -8.74
N ASP A 24 -4.98 -10.58 -8.10
CA ASP A 24 -4.01 -10.90 -7.04
C ASP A 24 -2.54 -10.92 -7.53
N ASP A 25 -2.30 -11.22 -8.80
CA ASP A 25 -0.94 -11.29 -9.39
C ASP A 25 -0.43 -9.93 -9.89
N SER A 26 -1.22 -8.86 -9.71
CA SER A 26 -0.80 -7.53 -10.15
C SER A 26 0.38 -7.01 -9.33
N VAL A 27 1.38 -6.53 -10.05
CA VAL A 27 2.54 -5.85 -9.46
C VAL A 27 2.29 -4.35 -9.55
N LEU A 28 2.31 -3.68 -8.41
CA LEU A 28 2.14 -2.24 -8.29
C LEU A 28 3.45 -1.59 -7.86
N THR A 29 3.61 -0.32 -8.16
CA THR A 29 4.69 0.44 -7.53
C THR A 29 4.33 0.71 -6.08
N GLU A 30 5.34 0.88 -5.22
CA GLU A 30 5.15 1.30 -3.83
C GLU A 30 4.28 2.58 -3.72
N LEU A 31 4.43 3.50 -4.68
CA LEU A 31 3.60 4.71 -4.77
C LEU A 31 2.13 4.40 -5.09
N ASP A 32 1.87 3.48 -6.03
CA ASP A 32 0.50 3.05 -6.34
C ASP A 32 -0.14 2.31 -5.15
N ALA A 33 0.65 1.50 -4.45
CA ALA A 33 0.21 0.84 -3.23
C ALA A 33 -0.17 1.88 -2.16
N LEU A 34 0.65 2.91 -1.95
CA LEU A 34 0.33 4.01 -1.05
C LEU A 34 -0.96 4.72 -1.45
N HIS A 35 -1.13 5.10 -2.71
CA HIS A 35 -2.37 5.74 -3.19
C HIS A 35 -3.60 4.86 -2.97
N LEU A 36 -3.49 3.54 -3.12
CA LEU A 36 -4.58 2.62 -2.80
C LEU A 36 -4.89 2.63 -1.31
N TYR A 37 -3.87 2.56 -0.45
CA TYR A 37 -4.04 2.65 1.00
C TYR A 37 -4.67 3.97 1.42
N GLU A 38 -4.21 5.12 0.93
CA GLU A 38 -4.75 6.44 1.27
C GLU A 38 -6.22 6.56 0.82
N ARG A 39 -6.51 6.24 -0.45
CA ARG A 39 -7.87 6.39 -0.99
C ARG A 39 -8.88 5.48 -0.30
N ASN A 40 -8.43 4.29 0.12
CA ASN A 40 -9.29 3.29 0.72
C ASN A 40 -9.01 3.08 2.21
N TRP A 41 -8.34 4.03 2.87
CA TRP A 41 -7.95 3.93 4.28
C TRP A 41 -9.13 3.57 5.19
N ARG A 42 -10.33 4.11 4.90
CA ARG A 42 -11.56 3.80 5.63
C ARG A 42 -12.01 2.33 5.58
N PHE A 43 -11.50 1.57 4.61
CA PHE A 43 -11.79 0.15 4.42
C PHE A 43 -10.65 -0.74 4.94
N VAL A 44 -9.51 -0.14 5.25
CA VAL A 44 -8.40 -0.86 5.87
C VAL A 44 -8.85 -1.28 7.26
N GLY A 45 -8.95 -2.58 7.46
CA GLY A 45 -9.38 -3.17 8.72
C GLY A 45 -8.21 -3.40 9.66
N ASP A 46 -8.21 -4.57 10.30
CA ASP A 46 -7.05 -5.05 11.04
C ASP A 46 -5.86 -5.25 10.10
N LEU A 47 -4.87 -4.35 10.21
CA LEU A 47 -3.57 -4.48 9.59
C LEU A 47 -2.72 -5.43 10.42
N GLU A 48 -2.16 -6.46 9.80
CA GLU A 48 -1.11 -7.24 10.45
C GLU A 48 0.12 -6.36 10.69
N ARG A 49 0.93 -6.69 11.72
CA ARG A 49 2.10 -5.90 12.10
C ARG A 49 3.02 -5.59 10.91
N ARG A 50 3.26 -6.60 10.05
CA ARG A 50 4.07 -6.48 8.83
C ARG A 50 3.49 -5.49 7.83
N GLU A 51 2.17 -5.47 7.68
CA GLU A 51 1.47 -4.60 6.74
C GLU A 51 1.40 -3.16 7.27
N ALA A 52 1.21 -2.99 8.58
CA ALA A 52 1.30 -1.68 9.24
C ALA A 52 2.70 -1.08 9.09
N GLU A 53 3.77 -1.87 9.30
CA GLU A 53 5.16 -1.44 9.08
C GLU A 53 5.40 -1.05 7.61
N PHE A 54 4.84 -1.81 6.67
CA PHE A 54 4.94 -1.50 5.24
C PHE A 54 4.24 -0.18 4.89
N VAL A 55 3.00 0.02 5.33
CA VAL A 55 2.27 1.27 5.10
C VAL A 55 2.98 2.46 5.75
N GLN A 56 3.52 2.28 6.95
CA GLN A 56 4.30 3.31 7.63
C GLN A 56 5.57 3.67 6.85
N TYR A 57 6.29 2.67 6.33
CA TYR A 57 7.46 2.86 5.46
C TYR A 57 7.09 3.60 4.17
N LEU A 58 5.97 3.25 3.53
CA LEU A 58 5.48 3.94 2.34
C LEU A 58 5.15 5.41 2.64
N ALA A 59 4.48 5.67 3.76
CA ALA A 59 4.12 7.03 4.17
C ALA A 59 5.36 7.87 4.51
N ASP A 60 6.36 7.29 5.17
CA ASP A 60 7.65 7.94 5.47
C ASP A 60 8.42 8.27 4.17
N THR A 61 8.52 7.29 3.26
CA THR A 61 9.28 7.37 2.02
C THR A 61 8.64 8.30 0.99
N TYR A 62 7.33 8.20 0.77
CA TYR A 62 6.64 8.87 -0.34
C TYR A 62 5.75 10.03 0.11
N SER A 63 5.18 9.98 1.31
CA SER A 63 4.28 11.03 1.84
C SER A 63 4.96 11.98 2.83
N SER A 64 6.31 11.95 2.92
CA SER A 64 7.10 12.74 3.87
C SER A 64 6.61 12.59 5.34
N GLY A 65 6.07 11.41 5.68
CA GLY A 65 5.56 11.09 7.01
C GLY A 65 4.14 11.58 7.33
N ARG A 66 3.35 12.04 6.35
CA ARG A 66 1.94 12.42 6.58
C ARG A 66 0.99 11.54 5.78
N LEU A 67 0.36 10.57 6.45
CA LEU A 67 -0.92 10.04 5.95
C LEU A 67 -1.94 11.17 6.03
N LEU A 68 -2.47 11.61 4.88
CA LEU A 68 -3.58 12.54 4.82
C LEU A 68 -4.84 11.80 5.29
N VAL A 69 -5.12 11.94 6.60
CA VAL A 69 -6.33 11.44 7.27
C VAL A 69 -7.57 12.24 6.88
#